data_AF-A0A3S0T9B0-F1
#
_entry.id   AF-A0A3S0T9B0-F1
#
_cell.length_a   1.000
_cell.length_b   1.000
_cell.length_c   1.000
_cell.angle_alpha   90.00
_cell.angle_beta   90.00
_cell.angle_gamma   90.00
#
_symmetry.space_group_name_H-M   'P 1'
#
loop_
_entity.id
_entity.type
_entity.pdbx_description
1 polymer ?
#
loop_
_entity_poly.entity_id
_entity_poly.type
_entity_poly.pdbx_seq_one_letter_code
_entity_poly.pdbx_strand_id
1 'polypeptide(L)'
;MSARSSKPEVRNPILALPSVARLRALNPEARLALQDILLEIQSDARLRAEKSWRSRKPPVAAYWAACAVYAGHIARSIGPGRGRRPRASVALHPNEEITPC
;
A
#
# COMPACT_ATOMS: atom_id res chain seq x y z
N MET A 1 17.76 -20.64 8.24
CA MET A 1 17.08 -19.37 7.88
C MET A 1 15.94 -19.14 8.86
N SER A 2 15.99 -18.09 9.68
CA SER A 2 14.94 -17.80 10.67
C SER A 2 13.59 -17.54 9.99
N ALA A 3 12.52 -18.17 10.50
CA ALA A 3 11.17 -17.97 10.02
C ALA A 3 10.78 -16.49 10.18
N ARG A 4 10.51 -15.81 9.06
CA ARG A 4 10.23 -14.38 9.02
C ARG A 4 8.92 -14.09 9.78
N SER A 5 8.98 -13.31 10.86
CA SER A 5 7.82 -12.99 11.72
C SER A 5 6.57 -12.58 10.92
N SER A 6 5.42 -13.12 11.32
CA SER A 6 4.11 -12.88 10.69
C SER A 6 3.37 -11.65 11.27
N LYS A 7 3.85 -11.12 12.40
CA LYS A 7 3.23 -9.99 13.11
C LYS A 7 3.17 -8.73 12.23
N PRO A 8 1.99 -8.13 12.00
CA PRO A 8 1.83 -6.95 11.15
C PRO A 8 2.71 -5.76 11.56
N GLU A 9 2.85 -5.51 12.86
CA GLU A 9 3.68 -4.44 13.44
C GLU A 9 5.18 -4.67 13.21
N VAL A 10 5.62 -5.93 13.16
CA VAL A 10 7.01 -6.28 12.82
C VAL A 10 7.28 -6.04 11.32
N ARG A 11 6.26 -6.22 10.48
CA ARG A 11 6.35 -5.98 9.03
C ARG A 11 6.09 -4.52 8.65
N ASN A 12 5.41 -3.77 9.50
CA ASN A 12 5.08 -2.38 9.31
C ASN A 12 5.27 -1.62 10.64
N PRO A 13 6.47 -1.06 10.90
CA PRO A 13 6.76 -0.41 12.18
C PRO A 13 5.88 0.81 12.44
N ILE A 14 5.27 1.40 11.41
CA ILE A 14 4.31 2.51 11.56
C ILE A 14 3.14 2.11 12.45
N LEU A 15 2.70 0.83 12.41
CA LEU A 15 1.59 0.36 13.22
C LEU A 15 1.85 0.41 14.74
N ALA A 16 3.11 0.46 15.17
CA ALA A 16 3.48 0.60 16.58
C ALA A 16 3.37 2.05 17.08
N LEU A 17 3.26 3.03 16.17
CA LEU A 17 3.15 4.44 16.53
C LEU A 17 1.70 4.77 16.92
N PRO A 18 1.44 5.27 18.15
CA PRO A 18 0.07 5.58 18.59
C PRO A 18 -0.58 6.66 17.72
N SER A 19 0.21 7.58 17.17
CA SER A 19 -0.24 8.65 16.28
C SER A 19 -0.89 8.18 14.98
N VAL A 20 -0.70 6.92 14.57
CA VAL A 20 -1.39 6.36 13.39
C VAL A 20 -2.91 6.31 13.58
N ALA A 21 -3.38 6.21 14.82
CA ALA A 21 -4.81 6.31 15.12
C ALA A 21 -5.41 7.63 14.61
N ARG A 22 -4.65 8.73 14.65
CA ARG A 22 -5.10 10.03 14.14
C ARG A 22 -5.29 10.03 12.63
N LEU A 23 -4.39 9.38 11.89
CA LEU A 23 -4.53 9.25 10.43
C LEU A 23 -5.70 8.33 10.04
N ARG A 24 -5.97 7.31 10.86
CA ARG A 24 -7.13 6.42 10.66
C ARG A 24 -8.45 7.13 10.99
N ALA A 25 -8.44 8.05 11.93
CA ALA A 25 -9.61 8.84 12.33
C ALA A 25 -9.97 9.96 11.32
N LEU A 26 -9.13 10.22 10.32
CA LEU A 26 -9.49 11.09 9.20
C LEU A 26 -10.77 10.59 8.52
N ASN A 27 -11.56 11.52 7.98
CA ASN A 27 -12.69 11.16 7.14
C ASN A 27 -12.21 10.31 5.93
N PRO A 28 -13.08 9.47 5.35
CA PRO A 28 -12.67 8.53 4.31
C PRO A 28 -12.01 9.19 3.10
N GLU A 29 -12.52 10.33 2.65
CA GLU A 29 -12.02 11.06 1.48
C GLU A 29 -10.61 11.60 1.71
N ALA A 30 -10.37 12.28 2.84
CA ALA A 30 -9.05 12.79 3.22
C ALA A 30 -8.05 11.65 3.40
N ARG A 31 -8.49 10.50 3.93
CA ARG A 31 -7.64 9.33 4.09
C ARG A 31 -7.25 8.71 2.74
N LEU A 32 -8.17 8.67 1.78
CA LEU A 32 -7.90 8.22 0.42
C LEU A 32 -6.97 9.19 -0.32
N ALA A 33 -7.25 10.49 -0.28
CA ALA A 33 -6.39 11.51 -0.89
C ALA A 33 -4.96 11.46 -0.33
N LEU A 34 -4.82 11.33 0.99
CA LEU A 34 -3.51 11.16 1.62
C LEU A 34 -2.84 9.85 1.20
N GLN A 35 -3.60 8.75 1.10
CA GLN A 35 -3.08 7.47 0.65
C GLN A 35 -2.51 7.57 -0.77
N ASP A 36 -3.22 8.22 -1.68
CA ASP A 36 -2.80 8.38 -3.08
C ASP A 36 -1.49 9.18 -3.17
N ILE A 37 -1.40 10.30 -2.47
CA ILE A 37 -0.18 11.13 -2.41
C ILE A 37 1.00 10.30 -1.84
N LEU A 38 0.78 9.50 -0.80
CA LEU A 38 1.84 8.66 -0.23
C LEU A 38 2.32 7.56 -1.19
N LEU A 39 1.43 7.03 -2.03
CA LEU A 39 1.77 6.04 -3.06
C LEU A 39 2.53 6.69 -4.23
N GLU A 40 2.19 7.93 -4.58
CA GLU A 40 2.93 8.73 -5.54
C GLU A 40 4.35 9.04 -5.04
N ILE A 41 4.48 9.53 -3.81
CA ILE A 41 5.77 9.75 -3.14
C ILE A 41 6.60 8.46 -3.11
N GLN A 42 5.98 7.32 -2.79
CA GLN A 42 6.68 6.03 -2.81
C GLN A 42 7.25 5.73 -4.21
N SER A 43 6.49 5.99 -5.26
CA SER A 43 6.89 5.69 -6.64
C SER A 43 8.03 6.60 -7.10
N ASP A 44 7.91 7.91 -6.88
CA ASP A 44 8.98 8.88 -7.20
C ASP A 44 10.27 8.58 -6.41
N ALA A 45 10.15 8.32 -5.11
CA ALA A 45 11.29 7.99 -4.27
C ALA A 45 12.02 6.71 -4.73
N ARG A 46 11.29 5.68 -5.22
CA ARG A 46 11.92 4.49 -5.81
C ARG A 46 12.74 4.83 -7.05
N LEU A 47 12.19 5.65 -7.95
CA LEU A 47 12.89 6.07 -9.17
C LEU A 47 14.16 6.85 -8.83
N ARG A 48 14.10 7.75 -7.83
CA ARG A 48 15.25 8.51 -7.35
C ARG A 48 16.30 7.64 -6.69
N ALA A 49 15.89 6.64 -5.90
CA ALA A 49 16.80 5.66 -5.31
C ALA A 49 17.55 4.90 -6.40
N GLU A 50 16.83 4.38 -7.40
CA GLU A 50 17.42 3.63 -8.51
C GLU A 50 18.37 4.48 -9.36
N LYS A 51 17.98 5.72 -9.68
CA LYS A 51 18.86 6.69 -10.34
C LYS A 51 20.15 6.91 -9.52
N SER A 52 20.02 7.07 -8.20
CA SER A 52 21.16 7.31 -7.31
C SER A 52 22.09 6.10 -7.22
N TRP A 53 21.55 4.87 -7.21
CA TRP A 53 22.34 3.64 -7.31
C TRP A 53 23.14 3.62 -8.62
N ARG A 54 22.48 3.85 -9.76
CA ARG A 54 23.13 3.88 -11.08
C ARG A 54 24.21 4.97 -11.19
N SER A 55 23.99 6.11 -10.54
CA SER A 55 24.96 7.21 -10.46
C SER A 55 26.04 7.03 -9.39
N ARG A 56 26.15 5.85 -8.75
CA ARG A 56 27.15 5.55 -7.71
C ARG A 56 27.09 6.50 -6.50
N LYS A 57 25.88 6.85 -6.05
CA LYS A 57 25.62 7.68 -4.86
C LYS A 57 24.91 6.88 -3.75
N PRO A 58 25.61 5.96 -3.06
CA PRO A 58 24.99 5.01 -2.13
C PRO A 58 24.19 5.66 -0.98
N PRO A 59 24.70 6.68 -0.25
CA PRO A 59 23.93 7.30 0.84
C PRO A 59 22.63 7.94 0.37
N VAL A 60 22.66 8.63 -0.79
CA VAL A 60 21.48 9.27 -1.38
C VAL A 60 20.47 8.22 -1.84
N ALA A 61 20.95 7.10 -2.40
CA ALA A 61 20.09 6.01 -2.79
C ALA A 61 19.39 5.34 -1.60
N ALA A 62 20.12 5.12 -0.50
CA ALA A 62 19.57 4.58 0.74
C ALA A 62 18.53 5.54 1.37
N TYR A 63 18.79 6.85 1.35
CA TYR A 63 17.83 7.86 1.80
C TYR A 63 16.51 7.77 1.02
N TRP A 64 16.57 7.81 -0.32
CA TRP A 64 15.35 7.71 -1.15
C TRP A 64 14.64 6.36 -0.98
N ALA A 65 15.39 5.27 -0.83
CA ALA A 65 14.81 3.95 -0.54
C ALA A 65 14.06 3.94 0.80
N ALA A 66 14.61 4.56 1.85
CA ALA A 66 13.94 4.70 3.13
C ALA A 66 12.65 5.52 3.01
N CYS A 67 12.68 6.66 2.30
CA CYS A 67 11.48 7.46 2.02
C CYS A 67 10.38 6.62 1.34
N ALA A 68 10.74 5.83 0.32
CA ALA A 68 9.80 4.96 -0.39
C ALA A 68 9.17 3.89 0.52
N VAL A 69 9.96 3.31 1.42
CA VAL A 69 9.52 2.30 2.39
C VAL A 69 8.54 2.92 3.39
N TYR A 70 8.91 4.03 4.02
CA TYR A 70 8.06 4.69 5.01
C TYR A 70 6.76 5.23 4.42
N ALA A 71 6.80 5.88 3.25
CA ALA A 71 5.58 6.34 2.57
C ALA A 71 4.61 5.18 2.31
N GLY A 72 5.11 4.05 1.81
CA GLY A 72 4.30 2.86 1.60
C GLY A 72 3.82 2.16 2.87
N HIS A 73 4.55 2.27 3.97
CA HIS A 73 4.12 1.77 5.26
C HIS A 73 2.98 2.61 5.84
N ILE A 74 3.07 3.93 5.73
CA ILE A 74 1.99 4.85 6.14
C ILE A 74 0.76 4.62 5.26
N ALA A 75 0.90 4.60 3.93
CA ALA A 75 -0.21 4.36 3.00
C ALA A 75 -0.97 3.06 3.32
N ARG A 76 -0.24 1.96 3.57
CA ARG A 76 -0.84 0.67 3.95
C ARG A 76 -1.46 0.64 5.35
N SER A 77 -1.07 1.56 6.23
CA SER A 77 -1.64 1.64 7.58
C SER A 77 -2.99 2.38 7.63
N ILE A 78 -3.27 3.23 6.62
CA ILE A 78 -4.46 4.08 6.53
C ILE A 78 -5.41 3.67 5.40
N GLY A 79 -4.92 2.92 4.40
CA GLY A 79 -5.74 2.43 3.31
C GLY A 79 -6.81 1.44 3.77
N PRO A 80 -7.79 1.12 2.90
CA PRO A 80 -8.79 0.10 3.20
C PRO A 80 -8.06 -1.17 3.63
N GLY A 81 -8.34 -1.63 4.85
CA GLY A 81 -7.69 -2.80 5.42
C GLY A 81 -7.79 -3.97 4.45
N ARG A 82 -6.83 -4.91 4.49
CA ARG A 82 -6.86 -6.13 3.65
C ARG A 82 -8.12 -7.01 3.83
N GLY A 83 -9.07 -6.60 4.68
CA GLY A 83 -10.36 -7.25 4.86
C GLY A 83 -11.30 -6.97 3.70
N ARG A 84 -11.48 -8.00 2.86
CA ARG A 84 -12.50 -8.13 1.80
C ARG A 84 -12.42 -7.07 0.70
N ARG A 85 -11.60 -7.36 -0.33
CA ARG A 85 -12.21 -7.30 -1.67
C ARG A 85 -13.49 -8.15 -1.57
N PRO A 86 -14.69 -7.63 -1.84
CA PRO A 86 -15.77 -8.52 -2.19
C PRO A 86 -15.19 -9.39 -3.31
N ARG A 87 -15.11 -10.71 -3.12
CA ARG A 87 -15.04 -11.59 -4.28
C ARG A 87 -16.26 -11.13 -5.06
N ALA A 88 -16.05 -10.53 -6.24
CA ALA A 88 -17.15 -10.31 -7.16
C ALA A 88 -17.85 -11.67 -7.22
N SER A 89 -19.04 -11.74 -6.64
CA SER A 89 -19.94 -12.85 -6.88
C SER A 89 -20.09 -12.83 -8.38
N VAL A 90 -19.48 -13.83 -9.03
CA VAL A 90 -19.78 -14.15 -10.42
C VAL A 90 -21.30 -14.28 -10.42
N ALA A 91 -21.97 -13.24 -10.92
CA ALA A 91 -23.39 -13.30 -11.18
C ALA A 91 -23.53 -14.43 -12.20
N LEU A 92 -24.10 -15.54 -11.75
CA LEU A 92 -24.61 -16.57 -12.63
C LEU A 92 -25.52 -15.85 -13.63
N HIS A 93 -25.12 -15.83 -14.90
CA HIS A 93 -26.03 -15.47 -15.97
C HIS A 93 -27.19 -16.47 -15.91
N PRO A 94 -28.45 -16.04 -15.72
CA PRO A 94 -29.57 -16.93 -15.92
C PRO A 94 -29.70 -17.21 -17.42
N ASN A 95 -29.72 -18.51 -17.74
CA ASN A 95 -30.04 -19.19 -19.00
C ASN A 95 -30.44 -18.30 -20.19
N GLU A 96 -29.67 -18.43 -21.28
CA GLU A 96 -30.22 -18.26 -22.63
C GLU A 96 -31.35 -19.27 -22.83
N GLU A 97 -32.58 -18.77 -22.97
CA GLU A 97 -33.69 -19.54 -23.52
C GLU A 97 -33.39 -19.81 -25.00
N ILE A 98 -33.02 -21.06 -25.29
CA ILE A 98 -33.04 -21.60 -26.65
C ILE A 98 -34.51 -21.82 -26.98
N THR A 99 -35.12 -20.88 -27.72
CA THR A 99 -36.44 -21.06 -28.33
C THR A 99 -36.23 -21.60 -29.76
N PRO A 100 -36.65 -22.84 -30.09
CA PRO A 100 -36.75 -23.28 -31.46
C PRO A 100 -38.17 -22.99 -32.01
N CYS A 101 -38.26 -22.22 -33.09
CA CYS A 101 -39.37 -22.19 -34.03
C CYS A 101 -38.81 -22.04 -35.45
#